data_AF-A0A1Q7D4K9-F1
#
_entry.id   AF-A0A1Q7D4K9-F1
#
_cell.length_a   1.000
_cell.length_b   1.000
_cell.length_c   1.000
_cell.angle_alpha   90.00
_cell.angle_beta   90.00
_cell.angle_gamma   90.00
#
_symmetry.space_group_name_H-M   'P 1'
#
loop_
_entity.id
_entity.type
_entity.pdbx_description
1 polymer ?
#
loop_
_entity_poly.entity_id
_entity_poly.type
_entity_poly.pdbx_seq_one_letter_code
_entity_poly.pdbx_strand_id
1 'polypeptide(L)'
;MARAVLRREGSGSGWELSCPRELEASIYLQAMTLNLWPRYEAYGGPVKMIAADPAARGAPAPAFANEALAQELGYAYEAIPGTGHLLQIQKPEECRRAMLTFLDEQGIRY
;
A
#
# COMPACT_ATOMS: atom_id res chain seq x y z
N MET A 1 -3.01 -6.10 -20.36
CA MET A 1 -3.83 -6.70 -19.28
C MET A 1 -4.63 -7.91 -19.76
N ALA A 2 -5.57 -7.77 -20.70
CA ALA A 2 -6.47 -8.87 -21.11
C ALA A 2 -5.75 -10.20 -21.43
N ARG A 3 -4.64 -10.16 -22.20
CA ARG A 3 -3.84 -11.36 -22.52
C ARG A 3 -3.20 -12.07 -21.31
N ALA A 4 -3.01 -11.35 -20.20
CA ALA A 4 -2.40 -11.91 -18.99
C ALA A 4 -3.46 -12.46 -18.03
N VAL A 5 -4.66 -11.89 -18.03
CA VAL A 5 -5.73 -12.25 -17.07
C VAL A 5 -6.81 -13.14 -17.66
N LEU A 6 -6.81 -13.36 -18.98
CA LEU A 6 -7.77 -14.20 -19.68
C LEU A 6 -7.09 -15.31 -20.48
N ARG A 7 -7.72 -16.49 -20.49
CA ARG A 7 -7.39 -17.61 -21.40
C ARG A 7 -8.64 -18.01 -22.18
N ARG A 8 -8.42 -18.67 -23.33
CA ARG A 8 -9.54 -19.23 -24.11
C ARG A 8 -10.14 -20.41 -23.36
N GLU A 9 -11.46 -20.48 -23.37
CA GLU A 9 -12.20 -21.64 -22.91
C GLU A 9 -11.89 -22.85 -23.82
N GLY A 10 -11.64 -24.03 -23.25
CA GLY A 10 -11.02 -25.15 -23.96
C GLY A 10 -11.76 -25.64 -25.22
N SER A 11 -13.09 -25.59 -25.24
CA SER A 11 -13.92 -26.02 -26.39
C SER A 11 -14.86 -24.92 -26.92
N GLY A 12 -14.80 -23.72 -26.36
CA GLY A 12 -15.72 -22.61 -26.66
C GLY A 12 -15.06 -21.48 -27.46
N SER A 13 -15.89 -20.53 -27.90
CA SER A 13 -15.42 -19.23 -28.40
C SER A 13 -15.23 -18.19 -27.29
N GLY A 14 -15.46 -18.59 -26.02
CA GLY A 14 -15.41 -17.73 -24.85
C GLY A 14 -14.02 -17.49 -24.27
N TRP A 15 -13.97 -16.58 -23.30
CA TRP A 15 -12.79 -16.28 -22.49
C TRP A 15 -13.13 -16.51 -21.03
N GLU A 16 -12.19 -17.08 -20.29
CA GLU A 16 -12.28 -17.26 -18.85
C GLU A 16 -11.07 -16.62 -18.15
N LEU A 17 -11.21 -16.30 -16.86
CA LEU A 17 -10.11 -15.81 -16.06
C LEU A 17 -9.01 -16.87 -15.99
N SER A 18 -7.76 -16.44 -16.17
CA SER A 18 -6.60 -17.31 -16.00
C SER A 18 -6.46 -17.78 -14.54
N CYS A 19 -6.88 -16.95 -13.58
CA CYS A 19 -6.98 -17.30 -12.17
C CYS A 19 -8.37 -17.89 -11.89
N PRO A 20 -8.48 -19.10 -11.32
CA PRO A 20 -9.76 -19.62 -10.84
C PRO A 20 -10.41 -18.64 -9.85
N ARG A 21 -11.71 -18.42 -9.99
CA ARG A 21 -12.45 -17.43 -9.19
C ARG A 21 -12.35 -17.72 -7.69
N GLU A 22 -12.38 -19.00 -7.34
CA GLU A 22 -12.27 -19.50 -5.97
C GLU A 22 -10.91 -19.18 -5.38
N LEU A 23 -9.84 -19.27 -6.20
CA LEU A 23 -8.48 -18.94 -5.78
C LEU A 23 -8.36 -17.43 -5.52
N GLU A 24 -8.84 -16.59 -6.44
CA GLU A 24 -8.82 -15.13 -6.26
C GLU A 24 -9.61 -14.71 -5.01
N ALA A 25 -10.82 -15.25 -4.82
CA ALA A 25 -11.62 -15.00 -3.62
C ALA A 25 -10.93 -15.49 -2.33
N SER A 26 -10.24 -16.63 -2.38
CA SER A 26 -9.53 -17.17 -1.22
C SER A 26 -8.41 -16.26 -0.72
N ILE A 27 -7.73 -15.53 -1.62
CA ILE A 27 -6.68 -14.57 -1.25
C ILE A 27 -7.27 -13.45 -0.40
N TYR A 28 -8.42 -12.90 -0.81
CA TYR A 28 -9.09 -11.86 -0.04
C TYR A 28 -9.58 -12.37 1.32
N LEU A 29 -10.21 -13.55 1.35
CA LEU A 29 -10.67 -14.15 2.61
C LEU A 29 -9.52 -14.39 3.59
N GLN A 30 -8.38 -14.89 3.10
CA GLN A 30 -7.20 -15.08 3.92
C GLN A 30 -6.63 -13.74 4.40
N ALA A 31 -6.46 -12.77 3.50
CA ALA A 31 -5.93 -11.46 3.82
C ALA A 31 -6.79 -10.70 4.86
N MET A 32 -8.11 -10.87 4.82
CA MET A 32 -9.03 -10.26 5.80
C MET A 32 -8.81 -10.75 7.24
N THR A 33 -8.26 -11.96 7.43
CA THR A 33 -7.98 -12.52 8.75
C THR A 33 -6.62 -12.10 9.31
N LEU A 34 -5.77 -11.49 8.48
CA LEU A 34 -4.43 -11.08 8.88
C LEU A 34 -4.50 -9.70 9.54
N ASN A 35 -4.07 -9.61 10.80
CA ASN A 35 -3.82 -8.33 11.46
C ASN A 35 -2.48 -7.75 10.96
N LEU A 36 -2.40 -7.39 9.68
CA LEU A 36 -1.18 -6.91 9.03
C LEU A 36 -0.69 -5.56 9.59
N TRP A 37 -1.60 -4.80 10.19
CA TRP A 37 -1.36 -3.44 10.65
C TRP A 37 -1.78 -3.31 12.12
N PRO A 38 -0.97 -3.84 13.07
CA PRO A 38 -1.19 -3.55 14.49
C PRO A 38 -1.05 -2.04 14.76
N ARG A 39 -1.39 -1.62 15.98
CA ARG A 39 -1.09 -0.25 16.39
C ARG A 39 0.42 -0.01 16.44
N TYR A 40 0.86 1.25 16.27
CA TYR A 40 2.28 1.56 16.16
C TYR A 40 3.11 1.12 17.38
N GLU A 41 2.51 1.08 18.57
CA GLU A 41 3.17 0.70 19.82
C GLU A 41 3.62 -0.77 19.83
N ALA A 42 2.99 -1.62 19.01
CA ALA A 42 3.30 -3.04 18.94
C ALA A 42 4.67 -3.35 18.29
N TYR A 43 5.26 -2.41 17.56
CA TYR A 43 6.54 -2.61 16.87
C TYR A 43 7.78 -2.43 17.76
N GLY A 44 7.62 -1.95 19.00
CA GLY A 44 8.73 -1.82 19.96
C GLY A 44 9.70 -0.66 19.70
N GLY A 45 9.36 0.25 18.79
CA GLY A 45 10.15 1.42 18.45
C GLY A 45 9.33 2.48 17.70
N PRO A 46 9.92 3.64 17.38
CA PRO A 46 9.22 4.68 16.64
C PRO A 46 8.91 4.23 15.22
N VAL A 47 7.66 4.44 14.79
CA VAL A 47 7.19 4.04 13.44
C VAL A 47 6.57 5.23 12.73
N LYS A 48 7.00 5.47 11.48
CA LYS A 48 6.40 6.44 10.57
C LYS A 48 5.90 5.75 9.31
N MET A 49 4.73 6.18 8.86
CA MET A 49 4.12 5.81 7.59
C MET A 49 4.37 6.93 6.56
N ILE A 50 5.13 6.60 5.51
CA ILE A 50 5.33 7.47 4.35
C ILE A 50 4.45 6.93 3.22
N ALA A 51 3.48 7.73 2.77
CA ALA A 51 2.39 7.27 1.93
C ALA A 51 2.25 8.05 0.61
N ALA A 52 1.52 7.46 -0.33
CA ALA A 52 1.11 8.12 -1.57
C ALA A 52 0.12 9.25 -1.28
N ASP A 53 -0.03 10.19 -2.21
CA ASP A 53 -0.92 11.34 -2.06
C ASP A 53 -2.41 10.94 -2.22
N PRO A 54 -3.24 11.04 -1.17
CA PRO A 54 -4.67 10.74 -1.27
C PRO A 54 -5.44 11.81 -2.08
N ALA A 55 -4.90 13.03 -2.19
CA ALA A 55 -5.50 14.12 -2.97
C ALA A 55 -5.16 14.05 -4.47
N ALA A 56 -4.25 13.16 -4.88
CA ALA A 56 -3.90 13.01 -6.28
C ALA A 56 -5.09 12.49 -7.11
N ARG A 57 -5.28 13.04 -8.31
CA ARG A 57 -6.31 12.55 -9.23
C ARG A 57 -6.02 11.09 -9.61
N GLY A 58 -6.96 10.20 -9.31
CA GLY A 58 -6.79 8.76 -9.53
C GLY A 58 -5.87 8.11 -8.50
N ALA A 59 -5.78 8.67 -7.29
CA ALA A 59 -5.04 8.09 -6.18
C ALA A 59 -5.40 6.60 -5.99
N PRO A 60 -4.40 5.72 -5.84
CA PRO A 60 -4.65 4.30 -5.69
C PRO A 60 -5.28 4.03 -4.31
N ALA A 61 -6.06 2.95 -4.18
CA ALA A 61 -6.71 2.59 -2.92
C ALA A 61 -5.80 2.61 -1.67
N PRO A 62 -4.50 2.20 -1.75
CA PRO A 62 -3.58 2.31 -0.62
C PRO A 62 -3.35 3.74 -0.10
N ALA A 63 -3.51 4.79 -0.91
CA ALA A 63 -3.32 6.17 -0.44
C ALA A 63 -4.35 6.53 0.64
N PHE A 64 -5.62 6.18 0.40
CA PHE A 64 -6.72 6.40 1.36
C PHE A 64 -6.62 5.46 2.56
N ALA A 65 -6.30 4.18 2.31
CA ALA A 65 -6.15 3.20 3.38
C ALA A 65 -5.02 3.58 4.34
N ASN A 66 -3.89 4.06 3.83
CA ASN A 66 -2.75 4.48 4.65
C ASN A 66 -3.10 5.71 5.50
N GLU A 67 -3.81 6.70 4.94
CA GLU A 67 -4.27 7.86 5.70
C GLU A 67 -5.22 7.44 6.84
N ALA A 68 -6.18 6.56 6.56
CA ALA A 68 -7.10 6.03 7.57
C ALA A 68 -6.36 5.22 8.65
N LEU A 69 -5.46 4.30 8.25
CA LEU A 69 -4.64 3.53 9.18
C LEU A 69 -3.81 4.44 10.09
N ALA A 70 -3.21 5.49 9.55
CA ALA A 70 -2.46 6.45 10.34
C ALA A 70 -3.32 7.14 11.40
N GLN A 71 -4.51 7.59 11.04
CA GLN A 71 -5.45 8.25 11.95
C GLN A 71 -5.99 7.30 13.02
N GLU A 72 -6.36 6.07 12.64
CA GLU A 72 -6.97 5.09 13.53
C GLU A 72 -5.96 4.43 14.48
N LEU A 73 -4.74 4.19 13.99
CA LEU A 73 -3.73 3.39 14.68
C LEU A 73 -2.55 4.20 15.22
N GLY A 74 -2.55 5.52 15.03
CA GLY A 74 -1.64 6.46 15.69
C GLY A 74 -0.25 6.56 15.08
N TYR A 75 -0.09 6.23 13.80
CA TYR A 75 1.20 6.35 13.12
C TYR A 75 1.59 7.81 12.92
N ALA A 76 2.87 8.15 13.10
CA ALA A 76 3.42 9.35 12.47
C ALA A 76 3.24 9.22 10.95
N TYR A 77 2.67 10.22 10.29
CA TYR A 77 2.22 10.09 8.90
C TYR A 77 2.65 11.26 8.03
N GLU A 78 3.13 10.95 6.82
CA GLU A 78 3.43 11.94 5.80
C GLU A 78 3.05 11.38 4.42
N ALA A 79 2.08 12.01 3.75
CA ALA A 79 1.79 11.76 2.35
C ALA A 79 2.77 12.55 1.47
N ILE A 80 3.35 11.92 0.45
CA ILE A 80 4.25 12.60 -0.50
C ILE A 80 3.41 13.17 -1.66
N PRO A 81 3.24 14.50 -1.78
CA PRO A 81 2.29 15.09 -2.73
C PRO A 81 2.58 14.72 -4.18
N GLY A 82 1.53 14.47 -4.96
CA GLY A 82 1.61 14.11 -6.37
C GLY A 82 2.22 12.73 -6.66
N THR A 83 2.26 11.83 -5.68
CA THR A 83 2.77 10.46 -5.86
C THR A 83 1.67 9.41 -5.76
N GLY A 84 1.92 8.26 -6.39
CA GLY A 84 1.08 7.07 -6.32
C GLY A 84 1.82 5.91 -5.66
N HIS A 85 1.47 4.68 -6.04
CA HIS A 85 2.02 3.47 -5.42
C HIS A 85 3.55 3.35 -5.50
N LEU A 86 4.18 3.99 -6.49
CA LEU A 86 5.62 3.96 -6.73
C LEU A 86 6.32 5.23 -6.21
N LEU A 87 5.82 5.84 -5.11
CA LEU A 87 6.33 7.09 -4.55
C LEU A 87 7.86 7.16 -4.40
N GLN A 88 8.50 6.06 -3.98
CA GLN A 88 9.94 5.99 -3.79
C GLN A 88 10.72 6.15 -5.10
N ILE A 89 10.15 5.73 -6.23
CA ILE A 89 10.74 5.90 -7.57
C ILE A 89 10.37 7.28 -8.12
N GLN A 90 9.13 7.74 -7.88
CA GLN A 90 8.63 9.02 -8.39
C GLN A 90 9.31 10.23 -7.73
N LYS A 91 9.53 10.18 -6.41
CA LYS A 91 10.11 11.25 -5.60
C LYS A 91 11.03 10.67 -4.50
N PRO A 92 12.17 10.07 -4.87
CA PRO A 92 13.09 9.44 -3.93
C PRO A 92 13.60 10.41 -2.87
N GLU A 93 13.96 11.64 -3.25
CA GLU A 93 14.50 12.63 -2.32
C GLU A 93 13.48 13.11 -1.29
N GLU A 94 12.20 13.23 -1.67
CA GLU A 94 11.13 13.58 -0.72
C GLU A 94 10.86 12.45 0.26
N CYS A 95 10.87 11.19 -0.22
CA CYS A 95 10.75 10.03 0.66
C CYS A 95 11.93 9.95 1.64
N ARG A 96 13.15 10.21 1.15
CA ARG A 96 14.36 10.27 1.98
C ARG A 96 14.27 11.39 3.01
N ARG A 97 13.85 12.60 2.62
CA ARG A 97 13.64 13.72 3.54
C ARG A 97 12.64 13.35 4.64
N ALA A 98 11.47 12.83 4.27
CA ALA A 98 10.43 12.43 5.22
C ALA A 98 10.92 11.42 6.25
N MET A 99 11.78 10.48 5.83
CA MET A 99 12.43 9.50 6.72
C MET A 99 13.47 10.16 7.63
N LEU A 100 14.41 10.94 7.08
CA LEU A 100 15.49 11.53 7.87
C LEU A 100 14.97 12.54 8.90
N THR A 101 14.00 13.38 8.52
CA THR A 101 13.32 14.28 9.46
C THR A 101 12.73 13.51 10.64
N PHE A 102 12.12 12.34 10.39
CA PHE A 102 11.59 11.51 11.46
C PHE A 102 12.70 10.93 12.33
N LEU A 103 13.80 10.44 11.76
CA LEU A 103 14.94 9.95 12.55
C LEU A 103 15.52 11.05 13.45
N ASP A 104 15.67 12.27 12.93
CA ASP A 104 16.13 13.42 13.69
C ASP A 104 15.17 13.77 14.84
N GLU A 105 13.85 13.78 14.59
CA GLU A 105 12.81 13.99 15.62
C GLU A 105 12.84 12.93 16.72
N GLN A 106 13.23 11.70 16.39
CA GLN A 106 13.40 10.60 17.35
C GLN A 106 14.79 10.56 18.00
N GLY A 107 15.71 11.45 17.62
CA GLY A 107 17.08 11.50 18.14
C GLY A 107 17.97 10.34 17.67
N ILE A 108 17.64 9.70 16.55
CA ILE A 108 18.38 8.57 15.97
C ILE A 108 19.46 9.10 15.02
N ARG A 109 20.73 8.78 15.29
CA ARG A 109 21.86 9.15 14.41
C ARG A 109 22.00 8.16 13.24
N TYR A 110 22.34 8.68 12.06
CA TYR A 110 22.53 7.94 10.81
C TYR A 110 23.80 8.39 10.06
#